data_AF-A0A0B0PT45-F1
#
_entry.id   AF-A0A0B0PT45-F1
#
_cell.length_a   1.000
_cell.length_b   1.000
_cell.length_c   1.000
_cell.angle_alpha   90.00
_cell.angle_beta   90.00
_cell.angle_gamma   90.00
#
_symmetry.space_group_name_H-M   'P 1'
#
loop_
_entity.id
_entity.type
_entity.pdbx_description
1 polymer ?
#
loop_
_entity_poly.entity_id
_entity_poly.type
_entity_poly.pdbx_seq_one_letter_code
_entity_poly.pdbx_strand_id
1 'polypeptide(L)'
;MKGSAENPLHLKSLNHISLVCRSVEESINFYQKTLGFVPIRRPGSFDFNGAWLFGYGFGIHLLQSEDPDNLPKKWKINPKDNHISFQCENMGCVENKLKEMEMEYERAIVEEGGICVEQLFFHDPDGFMIEICNCDNLPVVPLAGEMARSCSRVDMQLLQHQIQQVIQQ
;
A
#
# COMPACT_ATOMS: atom_id res chain seq x y z
N MET A 1 12.13 -24.89 24.80
CA MET A 1 11.64 -23.53 25.11
C MET A 1 11.36 -22.86 23.77
N LYS A 2 10.07 -22.65 23.42
CA LYS A 2 9.68 -21.93 22.21
C LYS A 2 9.87 -20.43 22.49
N GLY A 3 10.93 -19.83 21.94
CA GLY A 3 11.06 -18.38 21.93
C GLY A 3 9.97 -17.86 21.00
N SER A 4 9.03 -17.07 21.52
CA SER A 4 8.07 -16.37 20.69
C SER A 4 8.81 -15.57 19.63
N ALA A 5 8.27 -15.46 18.42
CA ALA A 5 8.72 -14.49 17.43
C ALA A 5 8.59 -13.06 17.99
N GLU A 6 9.54 -12.66 18.83
CA GLU A 6 9.61 -11.33 19.41
C GLU A 6 9.97 -10.36 18.31
N ASN A 7 9.32 -9.19 18.34
CA ASN A 7 9.66 -8.01 17.55
C ASN A 7 11.15 -7.67 17.79
N PRO A 8 12.07 -8.13 16.92
CA PRO A 8 13.48 -8.28 17.31
C PRO A 8 14.20 -6.93 17.37
N LEU A 9 13.62 -5.94 16.71
CA LEU A 9 14.12 -4.57 16.63
C LEU A 9 13.20 -3.59 17.38
N HIS A 10 12.20 -4.10 18.13
CA HIS A 10 11.21 -3.27 18.84
C HIS A 10 10.54 -2.21 17.94
N LEU A 11 10.29 -2.56 16.67
CA LEU A 11 9.66 -1.68 15.69
C LEU A 11 8.18 -1.44 16.06
N LYS A 12 7.72 -0.20 15.90
CA LYS A 12 6.33 0.16 16.24
C LYS A 12 5.39 0.06 15.06
N SER A 13 5.79 0.61 13.91
CA SER A 13 4.98 0.69 12.70
C SER A 13 5.84 1.07 11.50
N LEU A 14 5.27 0.97 10.30
CA LEU A 14 5.78 1.70 9.15
C LEU A 14 5.73 3.21 9.46
N ASN A 15 6.83 3.91 9.23
CA ASN A 15 6.90 5.35 9.46
C ASN A 15 6.69 6.11 8.15
N HIS A 16 7.45 5.78 7.12
CA HIS A 16 7.33 6.36 5.79
C HIS A 16 7.93 5.45 4.72
N ILE A 17 7.61 5.74 3.47
CA ILE A 17 8.35 5.28 2.29
C ILE A 17 9.06 6.47 1.65
N SER A 18 10.16 6.22 0.94
CA SER A 18 10.85 7.23 0.15
C SER A 18 10.70 6.95 -1.33
N LEU A 19 10.35 7.97 -2.11
CA LEU A 19 10.22 7.89 -3.56
C LEU A 19 11.08 8.97 -4.22
N VAL A 20 11.87 8.56 -5.21
CA VAL A 20 12.62 9.49 -6.05
C VAL A 20 11.73 9.85 -7.24
N CYS A 21 11.58 11.15 -7.49
CA CYS A 21 10.67 11.69 -8.48
C CYS A 21 11.37 12.64 -9.45
N ARG A 22 10.80 12.82 -10.65
CA ARG A 22 11.28 13.85 -11.60
C ARG A 22 10.84 15.24 -11.18
N SER A 23 9.62 15.37 -10.68
CA SER A 23 9.01 16.64 -10.29
C SER A 23 8.26 16.51 -8.98
N VAL A 24 8.74 17.19 -7.94
CA VAL A 24 8.09 17.22 -6.63
C VAL A 24 6.68 17.78 -6.73
N GLU A 25 6.46 18.78 -7.57
CA GLU A 25 5.13 19.39 -7.76
C GLU A 25 4.13 18.40 -8.37
N GLU A 26 4.53 17.68 -9.43
CA GLU A 26 3.67 16.68 -10.07
C GLU A 26 3.36 15.52 -9.12
N SER A 27 4.37 15.02 -8.40
CA SER A 27 4.18 13.98 -7.39
C SER A 27 3.27 14.44 -6.25
N ILE A 28 3.47 15.64 -5.69
CA ILE A 28 2.55 16.19 -4.66
C ILE A 28 1.13 16.22 -5.18
N ASN A 29 0.92 16.76 -6.38
CA ASN A 29 -0.38 16.89 -7.00
C ASN A 29 -1.06 15.52 -7.15
N PHE A 30 -0.32 14.50 -7.62
CA PHE A 30 -0.81 13.13 -7.73
C PHE A 30 -1.16 12.53 -6.37
N TYR A 31 -0.21 12.48 -5.43
CA TYR A 31 -0.42 11.83 -4.14
C TYR A 31 -1.53 12.50 -3.32
N GLN A 32 -1.70 13.82 -3.47
CA GLN A 32 -2.77 14.56 -2.84
C GLN A 32 -4.13 14.35 -3.52
N LYS A 33 -4.22 14.47 -4.84
CA LYS A 33 -5.52 14.43 -5.54
C LYS A 33 -6.03 13.02 -5.84
N THR A 34 -5.12 12.09 -6.12
CA THR A 34 -5.46 10.70 -6.45
C THR A 34 -5.58 9.85 -5.20
N LEU A 35 -4.59 9.97 -4.30
CA LEU A 35 -4.49 9.13 -3.11
C LEU A 35 -4.82 9.86 -1.79
N GLY A 36 -5.21 11.14 -1.82
CA GLY A 36 -5.69 11.84 -0.62
C GLY A 36 -4.65 12.14 0.46
N PHE A 37 -3.35 12.05 0.16
CA PHE A 37 -2.29 12.45 1.10
C PHE A 37 -2.27 13.96 1.32
N VAL A 38 -1.81 14.41 2.48
CA VAL A 38 -1.66 15.84 2.78
C VAL A 38 -0.19 16.24 2.88
N PRO A 39 0.26 17.33 2.21
CA PRO A 39 1.59 17.87 2.42
C PRO A 39 1.78 18.32 3.87
N ILE A 40 2.94 18.04 4.45
CA ILE A 40 3.29 18.43 5.81
C ILE A 40 4.61 19.20 5.84
N ARG A 41 4.86 19.89 6.96
CA ARG A 41 6.06 20.70 7.15
C ARG A 41 7.32 19.83 7.05
N ARG A 42 8.24 20.24 6.19
CA ARG A 42 9.58 19.65 6.05
C ARG A 42 10.52 20.16 7.14
N PRO A 43 11.41 19.31 7.70
CA PRO A 43 12.52 19.78 8.52
C PRO A 43 13.38 20.80 7.76
N GLY A 44 13.68 21.93 8.39
CA GLY A 44 14.42 23.03 7.75
C GLY A 44 15.90 22.73 7.48
N SER A 45 16.44 21.63 8.02
CA SER A 45 17.83 21.22 7.85
C SER A 45 18.12 20.49 6.54
N PHE A 46 17.10 20.21 5.73
CA PHE A 46 17.30 19.50 4.47
C PHE A 46 17.52 20.50 3.32
N ASP A 47 18.60 20.32 2.57
CA ASP A 47 19.11 21.22 1.54
C ASP A 47 18.81 20.78 0.09
N PHE A 48 18.19 19.62 -0.09
CA PHE A 48 17.73 19.13 -1.40
C PHE A 48 16.30 19.60 -1.75
N ASN A 49 15.87 19.42 -3.00
CA ASN A 49 14.48 19.66 -3.39
C ASN A 49 13.62 18.41 -3.10
N GLY A 50 12.56 18.56 -2.31
CA GLY A 50 11.75 17.43 -1.85
C GLY A 50 10.57 17.85 -0.99
N ALA A 51 9.70 16.89 -0.69
CA ALA A 51 8.49 17.13 0.08
C ALA A 51 8.15 15.97 1.02
N TRP A 52 7.34 16.28 2.03
CA TRP A 52 6.75 15.27 2.91
C TRP A 52 5.25 15.31 2.77
N LEU A 53 4.64 14.15 2.56
CA LEU A 53 3.20 13.97 2.65
C LEU A 53 2.87 12.98 3.76
N PHE A 54 1.66 13.05 4.29
CA PHE A 54 1.16 12.15 5.33
C PHE A 54 -0.28 11.71 5.04
N GLY A 55 -0.56 10.44 5.28
CA GLY A 55 -1.87 9.83 5.02
C GLY A 55 -1.88 8.40 5.53
N TYR A 56 -3.05 7.87 5.88
CA TYR A 56 -3.23 6.45 6.26
C TYR A 56 -2.27 5.93 7.35
N GLY A 57 -1.76 6.82 8.21
CA GLY A 57 -0.86 6.47 9.31
C GLY A 57 0.64 6.42 8.97
N PHE A 58 1.06 6.73 7.74
CA PHE A 58 2.47 6.79 7.35
C PHE A 58 2.78 7.99 6.43
N GLY A 59 4.07 8.28 6.26
CA GLY A 59 4.55 9.37 5.40
C GLY A 59 5.01 8.92 4.02
N ILE A 60 4.96 9.83 3.04
CA ILE A 60 5.68 9.72 1.78
C ILE A 60 6.75 10.82 1.77
N HIS A 61 8.00 10.41 1.68
CA HIS A 61 9.14 11.30 1.51
C HIS A 61 9.50 11.36 0.02
N LEU A 62 9.16 12.46 -0.63
CA LEU A 62 9.51 12.72 -2.03
C LEU A 62 10.89 13.37 -2.10
N LEU A 63 11.77 12.79 -2.93
CA LEU A 63 13.09 13.34 -3.23
C LEU A 63 13.16 13.62 -4.74
N GLN A 64 13.42 14.87 -5.12
CA GLN A 64 13.63 15.16 -6.55
C GLN A 64 14.98 14.61 -6.99
N SER A 65 15.03 13.91 -8.12
CA SER A 65 16.28 13.50 -8.74
C SER A 65 17.07 14.72 -9.23
N GLU A 66 18.38 14.71 -9.03
CA GLU A 66 19.31 15.66 -9.65
C GLU A 66 19.42 15.43 -11.17
N ASP A 67 19.06 14.23 -11.62
CA ASP A 67 19.08 13.79 -13.01
C ASP A 67 17.74 13.13 -13.38
N PRO A 68 16.68 13.92 -13.63
CA PRO A 68 15.32 13.42 -13.84
C PRO A 68 15.17 12.65 -15.17
N ASP A 69 15.97 12.99 -16.19
CA ASP A 69 15.91 12.36 -17.50
C ASP A 69 16.42 10.92 -17.49
N ASN A 70 17.34 10.60 -16.58
CA ASN A 70 17.91 9.26 -16.41
C ASN A 70 17.12 8.35 -15.45
N LEU A 71 16.02 8.83 -14.87
CA LEU A 71 15.15 7.96 -14.09
C LEU A 71 14.47 6.92 -15.00
N PRO A 72 14.36 5.64 -14.57
CA PRO A 72 13.65 4.62 -15.33
C PRO A 72 12.21 5.04 -15.62
N LYS A 73 11.77 4.86 -16.87
CA LYS A 73 10.36 5.07 -17.25
C LYS A 73 9.69 3.71 -17.42
N LYS A 74 8.69 3.44 -16.59
CA LYS A 74 7.84 2.26 -16.71
C LYS A 74 6.50 2.67 -17.30
N TRP A 75 6.21 2.14 -18.48
CA TRP A 75 4.97 2.45 -19.21
C TRP A 75 3.96 1.32 -19.11
N LYS A 76 4.43 0.07 -19.04
CA LYS A 76 3.55 -1.08 -18.94
C LYS A 76 3.25 -1.39 -17.48
N ILE A 77 1.96 -1.48 -17.16
CA ILE A 77 1.51 -1.95 -15.85
C ILE A 77 1.81 -3.46 -15.75
N ASN A 78 2.52 -3.85 -14.70
CA ASN A 78 2.92 -5.22 -14.42
C ASN A 78 2.63 -5.52 -12.95
N PRO A 79 1.51 -6.20 -12.63
CA PRO A 79 1.13 -6.54 -11.24
C PRO A 79 2.19 -7.26 -10.39
N LYS A 80 3.28 -7.74 -11.02
CA LYS A 80 4.41 -8.40 -10.35
C LYS A 80 5.57 -7.46 -9.97
N ASP A 81 5.49 -6.18 -10.33
CA ASP A 81 6.51 -5.19 -9.95
C ASP A 81 6.39 -4.80 -8.47
N ASN A 82 7.48 -4.26 -7.91
CA ASN A 82 7.44 -3.68 -6.55
C ASN A 82 6.39 -2.57 -6.48
N HIS A 83 5.52 -2.63 -5.46
CA HIS A 83 4.43 -1.69 -5.26
C HIS A 83 4.23 -1.36 -3.79
N ILE A 84 3.48 -0.29 -3.52
CA ILE A 84 2.75 -0.12 -2.27
C ILE A 84 1.28 -0.44 -2.50
N SER A 85 0.66 -1.09 -1.51
CA SER A 85 -0.73 -1.51 -1.58
C SER A 85 -1.58 -0.75 -0.57
N PHE A 86 -2.77 -0.31 -0.99
CA PHE A 86 -3.76 0.31 -0.13
C PHE A 86 -5.05 -0.52 -0.09
N GLN A 87 -5.58 -0.68 1.11
CA GLN A 87 -6.90 -1.23 1.32
C GLN A 87 -7.96 -0.18 0.92
N CYS A 88 -8.94 -0.59 0.11
CA CYS A 88 -10.11 0.24 -0.20
C CYS A 88 -11.37 -0.19 0.54
N GLU A 89 -12.29 0.75 0.73
CA GLU A 89 -13.63 0.47 1.26
C GLU A 89 -14.57 -0.09 0.17
N ASN A 90 -14.37 0.33 -1.08
CA ASN A 90 -15.22 -0.07 -2.21
C ASN A 90 -14.43 -0.03 -3.52
N MET A 91 -14.25 -1.21 -4.13
CA MET A 91 -13.48 -1.34 -5.37
C MET A 91 -14.14 -0.62 -6.56
N GLY A 92 -15.47 -0.66 -6.65
CA GLY A 92 -16.22 0.01 -7.71
C GLY A 92 -16.07 1.53 -7.67
N CYS A 93 -16.04 2.14 -6.47
CA CYS A 93 -15.78 3.56 -6.31
C CYS A 93 -14.38 3.95 -6.78
N VAL A 94 -13.37 3.15 -6.44
CA VAL A 94 -11.98 3.37 -6.89
C VAL A 94 -11.90 3.26 -8.41
N GLU A 95 -12.44 2.20 -8.99
CA GLU A 95 -12.39 1.97 -10.44
C GLU A 95 -13.09 3.10 -11.21
N ASN A 96 -14.26 3.54 -10.74
CA ASN A 96 -14.96 4.69 -11.34
C ASN A 96 -14.14 5.96 -11.26
N LYS A 97 -13.44 6.20 -10.13
CA LYS A 97 -12.62 7.40 -9.98
C LYS A 97 -11.41 7.40 -10.90
N LEU A 98 -10.74 6.26 -11.07
CA LEU A 98 -9.64 6.10 -12.03
C LEU A 98 -10.11 6.36 -13.47
N LYS A 99 -11.31 5.87 -13.84
CA LYS A 99 -11.93 6.15 -15.15
C LYS A 99 -12.21 7.64 -15.34
N GLU A 100 -12.78 8.32 -14.35
CA GLU A 100 -13.03 9.77 -14.40
C GLU A 100 -11.74 10.59 -14.57
N MET A 101 -10.64 10.09 -14.03
CA MET A 101 -9.31 10.70 -14.12
C MET A 101 -8.55 10.30 -15.39
N GLU A 102 -9.16 9.49 -16.27
CA GLU A 102 -8.55 8.96 -17.50
C GLU A 102 -7.22 8.23 -17.24
N MET A 103 -7.11 7.55 -16.09
CA MET A 103 -5.91 6.82 -15.70
C MET A 103 -5.94 5.39 -16.24
N GLU A 104 -4.83 4.96 -16.84
CA GLU A 104 -4.62 3.56 -17.17
C GLU A 104 -4.46 2.72 -15.90
N TYR A 105 -5.14 1.57 -15.85
CA TYR A 105 -5.03 0.61 -14.76
C TYR A 105 -5.22 -0.82 -15.27
N GLU A 106 -4.66 -1.79 -14.54
CA GLU A 106 -4.88 -3.22 -14.76
C GLU A 106 -5.67 -3.81 -13.59
N ARG A 107 -6.53 -4.78 -13.89
CA ARG A 107 -7.36 -5.47 -12.91
C ARG A 107 -6.90 -6.90 -12.74
N ALA A 108 -6.80 -7.37 -11.50
CA ALA A 108 -6.58 -8.77 -11.18
C ALA A 108 -7.60 -9.26 -10.15
N ILE A 109 -7.79 -10.58 -10.15
CA ILE A 109 -8.64 -11.28 -9.18
C ILE A 109 -7.82 -12.43 -8.61
N VAL A 110 -7.86 -12.57 -7.28
CA VAL A 110 -7.30 -13.69 -6.54
C VAL A 110 -8.45 -14.44 -5.88
N GLU A 111 -8.50 -15.75 -6.10
CA GLU A 111 -9.48 -16.62 -5.47
C GLU A 111 -8.77 -17.63 -4.56
N GLU A 112 -9.13 -17.65 -3.29
CA GLU A 112 -8.59 -18.59 -2.30
C GLU A 112 -9.68 -19.00 -1.32
N GLY A 113 -9.91 -20.31 -1.16
CA GLY A 113 -10.89 -20.83 -0.20
C GLY A 113 -12.33 -20.35 -0.41
N GLY A 114 -12.70 -19.98 -1.65
CA GLY A 114 -14.01 -19.40 -1.98
C GLY A 114 -14.14 -17.90 -1.69
N ILE A 115 -13.06 -17.25 -1.25
CA ILE A 115 -12.96 -15.80 -1.07
C ILE A 115 -12.36 -15.20 -2.35
N CYS A 116 -12.97 -14.12 -2.84
CA CYS A 116 -12.51 -13.39 -3.99
C CYS A 116 -11.95 -12.03 -3.55
N VAL A 117 -10.70 -11.77 -3.91
CA VAL A 117 -10.02 -10.48 -3.72
C VAL A 117 -9.81 -9.83 -5.08
N GLU A 118 -10.23 -8.58 -5.18
CA GLU A 118 -10.03 -7.73 -6.34
C GLU A 118 -8.81 -6.85 -6.11
N GLN A 119 -8.05 -6.62 -7.17
CA GLN A 119 -6.88 -5.75 -7.17
C GLN A 119 -6.93 -4.83 -8.39
N LEU A 120 -6.58 -3.56 -8.20
CA LEU A 120 -6.33 -2.59 -9.26
C LEU A 120 -4.89 -2.09 -9.17
N PHE A 121 -4.19 -2.09 -10.29
CA PHE A 121 -2.80 -1.65 -10.39
C PHE A 121 -2.70 -0.45 -11.33
N PHE A 122 -1.99 0.59 -10.92
CA PHE A 122 -1.68 1.74 -11.76
C PHE A 122 -0.33 2.35 -11.34
N HIS A 123 0.15 3.32 -12.11
CA HIS A 123 1.39 4.01 -11.81
C HIS A 123 1.15 5.39 -11.20
N ASP A 124 2.10 5.81 -10.37
CA ASP A 124 2.33 7.23 -10.10
C ASP A 124 2.98 7.94 -11.32
N PRO A 125 3.19 9.26 -11.28
CA PRO A 125 3.75 10.01 -12.41
C PRO A 125 5.13 9.52 -12.88
N ASP A 126 5.88 8.87 -11.99
CA ASP A 126 7.24 8.41 -12.26
C ASP A 126 7.34 6.92 -12.60
N GLY A 127 6.22 6.20 -12.60
CA GLY A 127 6.15 4.77 -12.92
C GLY A 127 6.27 3.84 -11.70
N PHE A 128 6.18 4.38 -10.47
CA PHE A 128 6.09 3.56 -9.27
C PHE A 128 4.70 2.92 -9.19
N MET A 129 4.65 1.63 -8.85
CA MET A 129 3.40 0.88 -8.90
C MET A 129 2.60 1.04 -7.61
N ILE A 130 1.31 1.29 -7.78
CA ILE A 130 0.33 1.39 -6.72
C ILE A 130 -0.69 0.28 -6.93
N GLU A 131 -0.94 -0.48 -5.88
CA GLU A 131 -2.02 -1.45 -5.81
C GLU A 131 -3.14 -0.91 -4.91
N ILE A 132 -4.37 -1.10 -5.34
CA ILE A 132 -5.55 -1.00 -4.48
C ILE A 132 -6.18 -2.39 -4.37
N CYS A 133 -6.41 -2.87 -3.16
CA CYS A 133 -7.04 -4.18 -2.95
C CYS A 133 -8.09 -4.18 -1.84
N ASN A 134 -8.91 -5.24 -1.82
CA ASN A 134 -9.77 -5.60 -0.70
C ASN A 134 -9.24 -6.86 0.04
N CYS A 135 -7.91 -6.88 0.27
CA CYS A 135 -7.20 -8.03 0.78
C CYS A 135 -7.55 -8.41 2.22
N ASP A 136 -8.17 -7.51 2.99
CA ASP A 136 -8.67 -7.79 4.34
C ASP A 136 -9.74 -8.90 4.39
N ASN A 137 -10.31 -9.26 3.24
CA ASN A 137 -11.16 -10.43 3.09
C ASN A 137 -10.41 -11.76 3.29
N LEU A 138 -9.10 -11.81 3.06
CA LEU A 138 -8.30 -13.04 3.21
C LEU A 138 -7.73 -13.16 4.63
N PRO A 139 -7.81 -14.36 5.26
CA PRO A 139 -7.21 -14.58 6.56
C PRO A 139 -5.68 -14.56 6.48
N VAL A 140 -5.03 -13.77 7.33
CA VAL A 140 -3.56 -13.80 7.46
C VAL A 140 -3.15 -15.01 8.31
N VAL A 141 -2.66 -16.06 7.65
CA VAL A 141 -2.20 -17.30 8.30
C VAL A 141 -0.67 -17.41 8.18
N PRO A 142 0.09 -17.26 9.28
CA PRO A 142 1.54 -17.42 9.19
C PRO A 142 1.95 -18.86 8.94
N LEU A 143 2.92 -19.04 8.04
CA LEU A 143 3.42 -20.35 7.60
C LEU A 143 4.01 -21.19 8.73
N ALA A 144 4.50 -20.54 9.79
CA ALA A 144 5.12 -21.20 10.94
C ALA A 144 4.13 -21.54 12.07
N GLY A 145 2.84 -21.75 11.81
CA GLY A 145 1.87 -22.19 12.83
C GLY A 145 1.72 -21.25 14.04
N GLU A 146 2.28 -20.05 13.97
CA GLU A 146 2.14 -19.00 14.97
C GLU A 146 1.07 -18.03 14.48
N MET A 147 0.04 -17.76 15.29
CA MET A 147 -1.01 -16.82 14.89
C MET A 147 -0.42 -15.41 14.77
N ALA A 148 -0.52 -14.80 13.58
CA ALA A 148 -0.21 -13.38 13.42
C ALA A 148 -1.23 -12.62 14.25
N ARG A 149 -0.74 -11.83 15.22
CA ARG A 149 -1.59 -10.88 15.91
C ARG A 149 -1.90 -9.76 14.93
N SER A 150 -3.08 -9.84 14.30
CA SER A 150 -3.62 -8.71 13.54
C SER A 150 -3.67 -7.50 14.47
N CYS A 151 -3.07 -6.39 14.03
CA CYS A 151 -3.12 -5.11 14.72
C CYS A 151 -4.39 -4.33 14.36
N SER A 152 -5.50 -5.01 14.04
CA SER A 152 -6.81 -4.38 13.91
C SER A 152 -7.59 -4.55 15.21
N ARG A 153 -8.36 -3.51 15.59
CA ARG A 153 -9.27 -3.49 16.74
C ARG A 153 -10.48 -4.42 16.58
N VAL A 154 -10.34 -5.52 15.84
CA VAL A 154 -11.44 -6.47 15.59
C VAL A 154 -11.39 -7.54 16.67
N ASP A 155 -12.50 -7.67 17.38
CA ASP A 155 -12.68 -8.56 18.53
C ASP A 155 -12.34 -10.01 18.13
N MET A 156 -11.19 -10.50 18.64
CA MET A 156 -10.57 -11.80 18.32
C MET A 156 -11.48 -13.02 18.56
N GLN A 157 -12.61 -12.84 19.24
CA GLN A 157 -13.53 -13.93 19.57
C GLN A 157 -14.32 -14.43 18.35
N LEU A 158 -14.57 -13.58 17.34
CA LEU A 158 -15.34 -13.96 16.16
C LEU A 158 -14.52 -14.79 15.16
N LEU A 159 -13.22 -14.48 15.01
CA LEU A 159 -12.33 -15.20 14.09
C LEU A 159 -12.03 -16.63 14.60
N GLN A 160 -11.94 -16.83 15.92
CA GLN A 160 -11.77 -18.17 16.51
C GLN A 160 -12.94 -19.11 16.21
N HIS A 161 -14.17 -18.59 16.17
CA HIS A 161 -15.35 -19.43 15.95
C HIS A 161 -15.50 -19.87 14.48
N GLN A 162 -15.11 -19.02 13.53
CA GLN A 162 -15.11 -19.38 12.10
C GLN A 162 -14.01 -20.39 11.76
N ILE A 163 -12.80 -20.25 12.33
CA ILE A 163 -11.68 -21.18 12.08
C ILE A 163 -12.00 -22.59 12.58
N GLN A 164 -12.73 -22.74 13.69
CA GLN A 164 -13.12 -24.06 14.20
C GLN A 164 -14.11 -24.81 13.30
N GLN A 165 -14.95 -24.10 12.54
CA GLN A 165 -15.94 -24.72 11.65
C GLN A 165 -15.33 -25.20 10.33
N VAL A 166 -14.27 -24.54 9.86
CA VAL A 166 -13.56 -24.92 8.62
C VAL A 166 -12.64 -26.12 8.83
N ILE A 167 -12.10 -26.31 10.04
CA ILE A 167 -11.18 -27.43 10.35
C ILE A 167 -11.92 -28.77 10.57
N GLN A 168 -13.26 -28.76 10.67
CA GLN A 168 -14.07 -29.96 10.94
C GLN A 168 -14.87 -30.50 9.72
N GLN A 169 -14.65 -29.97 8.51
CA GLN A 169 -15.19 -30.51 7.25
C GLN A 169 -14.07 -31.06 6.38
#